data_AF-A0A1G2ZY29-F1
#
_entry.id   AF-A0A1G2ZY29-F1
#
_cell.length_a   1.000
_cell.length_b   1.000
_cell.length_c   1.000
_cell.angle_alpha   90.00
_cell.angle_beta   90.00
_cell.angle_gamma   90.00
#
_symmetry.space_group_name_H-M   'P 1'
#
loop_
_entity.id
_entity.type
_entity.pdbx_description
1 polymer ?
#
loop_
_entity_poly.entity_id
_entity_poly.type
_entity_poly.pdbx_seq_one_letter_code
_entity_poly.pdbx_strand_id
1 'polypeptide(L)' 'MSLYCKACAKMPIDLINEAIKAAKEKCADEKVKHSDMKSKARILKAVIKDKALKVNINLD' A
#
# COMPACT_ATOMS: atom_id res chain seq x y z
N MET A 1 7.73 10.39 -11.39
CA MET A 1 7.64 10.22 -9.91
C MET A 1 7.40 8.75 -9.58
N SER A 2 8.02 8.24 -8.52
CA SER A 2 7.74 6.88 -8.02
C SER A 2 6.28 6.77 -7.54
N LEU A 3 5.74 5.55 -7.49
CA LEU A 3 4.39 5.30 -6.97
C LEU A 3 4.20 5.90 -5.57
N TYR A 4 5.18 5.72 -4.69
CA TYR A 4 5.12 6.20 -3.30
C TYR A 4 5.09 7.73 -3.24
N CYS A 5 5.86 8.43 -4.09
CA CYS A 5 5.77 9.89 -4.19
C CYS A 5 4.37 10.35 -4.65
N LYS A 6 3.78 9.67 -5.65
CA LYS A 6 2.42 9.98 -6.12
C LYS A 6 1.38 9.72 -5.03
N ALA A 7 1.52 8.63 -4.28
CA ALA A 7 0.65 8.29 -3.17
C ALA A 7 0.71 9.38 -2.09
N CYS A 8 1.90 9.80 -1.66
CA CYS A 8 2.07 10.87 -0.69
C CYS A 8 1.52 12.22 -1.17
N ALA A 9 1.62 12.52 -2.47
CA ALA A 9 1.15 13.80 -3.02
C ALA A 9 -0.36 13.86 -3.26
N LYS A 10 -1.02 12.72 -3.51
CA LYS A 10 -2.43 12.67 -3.97
C LYS A 10 -3.39 11.99 -2.99
N MET A 11 -2.90 11.10 -2.13
CA MET A 11 -3.77 10.37 -1.19
C MET A 11 -3.90 11.13 0.13
N PRO A 12 -5.11 11.21 0.73
CA PRO A 12 -5.29 11.66 2.09
C PRO A 12 -4.49 10.79 3.08
N ILE A 13 -3.99 11.41 4.15
CA ILE A 13 -3.17 10.70 5.16
C ILE A 13 -3.91 9.53 5.81
N ASP A 14 -5.22 9.66 6.05
CA ASP A 14 -6.05 8.58 6.60
C ASP A 14 -6.07 7.37 5.67
N LEU A 15 -6.21 7.60 4.35
CA LEU A 15 -6.20 6.54 3.35
C LEU A 15 -4.85 5.81 3.28
N ILE A 16 -3.74 6.54 3.48
CA ILE A 16 -2.39 5.97 3.57
C ILE A 16 -2.26 5.12 4.85
N ASN A 17 -2.72 5.61 5.99
CA ASN A 17 -2.68 4.89 7.26
C ASN A 17 -3.48 3.59 7.18
N GLU A 18 -4.68 3.63 6.60
CA GLU A 18 -5.46 2.43 6.35
C GLU A 18 -4.77 1.47 5.38
N ALA A 19 -4.09 1.98 4.34
CA ALA A 19 -3.32 1.14 3.42
C ALA A 19 -2.19 0.39 4.14
N ILE A 20 -1.49 1.09 5.04
CA ILE A 20 -0.43 0.49 5.87
C ILE A 20 -1.01 -0.58 6.80
N LYS A 21 -2.15 -0.31 7.45
CA LYS A 21 -2.81 -1.28 8.33
C LYS A 21 -3.22 -2.54 7.57
N ALA A 22 -3.94 -2.38 6.45
CA ALA A 22 -4.37 -3.50 5.62
C ALA A 22 -3.19 -4.30 5.04
N ALA A 23 -2.08 -3.64 4.69
CA ALA A 23 -0.87 -4.33 4.24
C ALA A 23 -0.21 -5.15 5.35
N LYS A 24 -0.20 -4.66 6.59
CA LYS A 24 0.31 -5.41 7.75
C LYS A 24 -0.53 -6.65 8.03
N GLU A 25 -1.86 -6.53 7.98
CA GLU A 25 -2.80 -7.65 8.15
C GLU A 25 -2.56 -8.72 7.06
N LYS A 26 -2.52 -8.32 5.78
CA LYS A 26 -2.20 -9.26 4.69
C LYS A 26 -0.84 -9.94 4.83
N CYS A 27 0.18 -9.22 5.28
CA CYS A 27 1.50 -9.82 5.52
C CYS A 27 1.43 -10.89 6.62
N ALA A 28 0.61 -10.68 7.66
CA ALA A 28 0.39 -11.67 8.71
C ALA A 28 -0.38 -12.89 8.19
N ASP A 29 -1.44 -12.68 7.41
CA ASP A 29 -2.25 -13.75 6.81
C ASP A 29 -1.42 -14.61 5.85
N GLU A 30 -0.59 -13.99 5.02
CA GLU A 30 0.32 -14.67 4.08
C GLU A 30 1.57 -15.25 4.77
N LYS A 31 1.69 -15.14 6.11
CA LYS A 31 2.85 -15.58 6.90
C LYS A 31 4.19 -15.07 6.35
N VAL A 32 4.19 -13.84 5.81
CA VAL A 32 5.37 -13.22 5.23
C VAL A 32 6.39 -12.96 6.33
N LYS A 33 7.58 -13.58 6.19
CA LYS A 33 8.67 -13.42 7.15
C LYS A 33 9.05 -11.95 7.31
N HIS A 34 9.48 -11.58 8.50
CA HIS A 34 9.90 -10.20 8.77
C HIS A 34 11.03 -9.73 7.83
N SER A 35 11.95 -10.63 7.46
CA SER A 35 13.07 -10.35 6.56
C SER A 35 12.69 -10.28 5.07
N ASP A 36 11.49 -10.74 4.67
CA ASP A 36 11.08 -10.73 3.27
C ASP A 36 10.53 -9.35 2.85
N MET A 37 11.46 -8.44 2.59
CA MET A 37 11.13 -7.07 2.15
C MET A 37 10.50 -7.05 0.76
N LYS A 38 10.82 -8.01 -0.11
CA LYS A 38 10.30 -8.05 -1.48
C LYS A 38 8.81 -8.34 -1.47
N SER A 39 8.37 -9.34 -0.71
CA SER A 39 6.96 -9.68 -0.56
C SER A 39 6.18 -8.57 0.13
N LYS A 40 6.73 -7.98 1.21
CA LYS A 40 6.13 -6.83 1.90
C LYS A 40 5.93 -5.63 0.97
N ALA A 41 6.94 -5.28 0.17
CA ALA A 41 6.85 -4.17 -0.78
C ALA A 41 5.79 -4.45 -1.86
N ARG A 42 5.69 -5.69 -2.34
CA ARG A 42 4.67 -6.11 -3.30
C ARG A 42 3.26 -5.97 -2.73
N ILE A 43 3.04 -6.46 -1.50
CA ILE A 43 1.74 -6.37 -0.82
C ILE A 43 1.35 -4.91 -0.60
N LEU A 44 2.25 -4.09 -0.04
CA LEU A 44 1.98 -2.67 0.21
C LEU A 44 1.65 -1.93 -1.10
N LYS A 45 2.42 -2.18 -2.17
CA LYS A 45 2.17 -1.61 -3.49
C LYS A 45 0.78 -1.97 -4.02
N ALA A 46 0.36 -3.22 -3.88
CA ALA A 46 -0.96 -3.67 -4.31
C ALA A 46 -2.08 -3.02 -3.48
N VAL A 47 -1.91 -2.93 -2.17
CA VAL A 47 -2.90 -2.31 -1.26
C VAL A 47 -3.06 -0.81 -1.53
N ILE A 48 -1.96 -0.09 -1.75
CA ILE A 48 -2.00 1.34 -2.11
C ILE A 48 -2.77 1.54 -3.42
N LYS A 49 -2.48 0.74 -4.45
CA LYS A 49 -3.19 0.84 -5.74
C LYS A 49 -4.68 0.53 -5.60
N ASP A 50 -5.04 -0.51 -4.86
CA ASP A 50 -6.44 -0.90 -4.61
C ASP A 50 -7.22 0.22 -3.89
N LYS A 51 -6.66 0.78 -2.82
CA LYS A 51 -7.31 1.88 -2.08
C LYS A 51 -7.44 3.13 -2.93
N ALA A 52 -6.41 3.50 -3.69
CA ALA A 52 -6.46 4.66 -4.57
C ALA A 52 -7.54 4.48 -5.66
N LEU A 53 -7.64 3.30 -6.27
CA LEU A 53 -8.66 2.98 -7.27
C LEU A 53 -10.07 3.09 -6.70
N LYS A 54 -10.31 2.60 -5.48
CA LYS A 54 -11.62 2.67 -4.79
C LYS A 54 -12.14 4.08 -4.55
N VAL A 55 -11.24 5.06 -4.49
CA VAL A 55 -11.60 6.49 -4.31
C VAL A 55 -11.28 7.33 -5.54
N ASN A 56 -11.09 6.70 -6.70
CA ASN A 56 -10.80 7.35 -7.99
C ASN A 56 -9.54 8.25 -7.99
N ILE A 57 -8.50 7.91 -7.23
CA ILE A 57 -7.19 8.57 -7.27
C ILE A 57 -6.29 7.88 -8.29
N ASN A 58 -5.88 8.63 -9.33
CA ASN A 58 -4.94 8.12 -10.33
C ASN A 58 -3.47 8.20 -9.85
N LEU A 59 -2.85 7.04 -9.68
CA LEU A 59 -1.45 6.86 -9.30
C LEU A 59 -0.55 6.33 -10.42
N ASP A 60 -1.09 6.10 -11.63
CA ASP A 60 -0.31 5.65 -12.79
C ASP A 60 0.54 6.77 -13.41
#